data_AF-A0A533N8N7-F1
#
_entry.id   AF-A0A533N8N7-F1
#
_cell.length_a   1.000
_cell.length_b   1.000
_cell.length_c   1.000
_cell.angle_alpha   90.00
_cell.angle_beta   90.00
_cell.angle_gamma   90.00
#
_symmetry.space_group_name_H-M   'P 1'
#
loop_
_entity.id
_entity.type
_entity.pdbx_description
1 polymer ?
#
loop_
_entity_poly.entity_id
_entity_poly.type
_entity_poly.pdbx_seq_one_letter_code
_entity_poly.pdbx_strand_id
1 'polypeptide(L)'
;MGRSFCRMGLFFEFTAAISHKTVIIRKVYLEKKEPLLVARETNHSPEAVQRYCLHFNKVKWCVDNGMSNQEITIVTGMRSHLIDEYLKIIKELNA
;
A
#
# COMPACT_ATOMS: atom_id res chain seq x y z
N MET A 1 19.98 -29.65 -10.46
CA MET A 1 19.45 -28.64 -11.41
C MET A 1 18.52 -27.71 -10.63
N GLY A 2 18.57 -26.39 -10.60
CA GLY A 2 19.40 -25.38 -11.25
C GLY A 2 18.93 -24.02 -10.75
N ARG A 3 19.80 -23.33 -10.00
CA ARG A 3 19.93 -21.87 -9.81
C ARG A 3 18.75 -21.05 -9.26
N SER A 4 18.94 -20.71 -7.99
CA SER A 4 18.65 -19.45 -7.30
C SER A 4 18.51 -18.21 -8.21
N PHE A 5 17.48 -17.40 -7.97
CA PHE A 5 17.52 -15.96 -8.21
C PHE A 5 16.77 -15.22 -7.08
N CYS A 6 17.45 -15.08 -5.93
CA CYS A 6 17.16 -14.00 -5.00
C CYS A 6 17.47 -12.68 -5.70
N ARG A 7 16.45 -11.95 -6.17
CA ARG A 7 16.58 -10.52 -6.45
C ARG A 7 16.13 -9.76 -5.22
N MET A 8 17.02 -9.66 -4.25
CA MET A 8 16.93 -8.71 -3.14
C MET A 8 17.43 -7.36 -3.67
N GLY A 9 16.50 -6.48 -4.04
CA GLY A 9 16.78 -5.05 -4.22
C GLY A 9 16.57 -4.35 -2.89
N LEU A 10 17.66 -4.21 -2.12
CA LEU A 10 17.70 -3.42 -0.90
C LEU A 10 17.57 -1.93 -1.27
N PHE A 11 16.49 -1.27 -0.84
CA PHE A 11 16.58 0.13 -0.45
C PHE A 11 15.74 0.34 0.80
N PHE A 12 16.45 0.62 1.89
CA PHE A 12 15.99 0.72 3.26
C PHE A 12 16.17 2.19 3.64
N GLU A 13 15.10 2.98 3.64
CA GLU A 13 15.05 4.24 4.39
C GLU A 13 14.02 4.04 5.49
N PHE A 14 14.47 3.48 6.60
CA PHE A 14 13.66 3.36 7.81
C PHE A 14 13.86 4.62 8.63
N THR A 15 12.86 5.50 8.56
CA THR A 15 12.53 6.35 9.70
C THR A 15 11.19 5.84 10.23
N ALA A 16 11.26 5.09 11.33
CA ALA A 16 10.16 4.63 12.19
C ALA A 16 8.87 4.12 11.51
N ALA A 17 8.72 2.79 11.41
CA ALA A 17 7.45 2.05 11.39
C ALA A 17 6.43 2.31 10.25
N ILE A 18 6.78 3.06 9.20
CA ILE A 18 5.91 3.18 8.02
C ILE A 18 6.25 2.04 7.07
N SER A 19 5.28 1.18 6.77
CA SER A 19 5.50 0.10 5.80
C SER A 19 5.84 0.71 4.44
N HIS A 20 6.92 0.29 3.78
CA HIS A 20 7.31 0.75 2.44
C HIS A 20 6.14 0.77 1.41
N LYS A 21 5.14 -0.09 1.63
CA LYS A 21 3.87 -0.19 0.88
C LYS A 21 2.97 1.04 1.04
N THR A 22 2.92 1.60 2.23
CA THR A 22 2.14 2.78 2.62
C THR A 22 2.70 4.03 1.93
N VAL A 23 4.03 4.14 1.80
CA VAL A 23 4.69 5.23 1.06
C VAL A 23 4.33 5.21 -0.42
N ILE A 24 4.33 4.02 -1.06
CA ILE A 24 3.93 3.87 -2.47
C ILE A 24 2.50 4.39 -2.69
N ILE A 25 1.56 3.99 -1.84
CA ILE A 25 0.15 4.41 -1.95
C ILE A 25 0.02 5.91 -1.69
N ARG A 26 0.74 6.45 -0.69
CA ARG A 26 0.76 7.89 -0.44
C ARG A 26 1.21 8.66 -1.68
N LYS A 27 2.29 8.23 -2.36
CA LYS A 27 2.76 8.87 -3.60
C LYS A 27 1.73 8.78 -4.74
N VAL A 28 1.14 7.60 -4.95
CA VAL A 28 0.13 7.43 -6.01
C VAL A 28 -1.11 8.29 -5.77
N TYR A 29 -1.63 8.33 -4.54
CA TYR A 29 -2.90 9.00 -4.24
C TYR A 29 -2.76 10.49 -3.91
N LEU A 30 -1.70 10.92 -3.21
CA LEU A 30 -1.47 12.35 -2.92
C LEU A 30 -0.84 13.07 -4.11
N GLU A 31 0.18 12.50 -4.74
CA GLU A 31 0.88 13.16 -5.87
C GLU A 31 0.17 12.92 -7.22
N LYS A 32 -0.87 12.06 -7.26
CA LYS A 32 -1.61 11.65 -8.48
C LYS A 32 -0.69 11.19 -9.61
N LYS A 33 0.45 10.60 -9.26
CA LYS A 33 1.44 10.12 -10.23
C LYS A 33 0.98 8.83 -10.91
N GLU A 34 1.38 8.67 -12.16
CA GLU A 34 1.22 7.43 -12.92
C GLU A 34 1.86 6.25 -12.16
N PRO A 35 1.16 5.10 -12.03
CA PRO A 35 1.67 3.95 -11.28
C PRO A 35 2.97 3.38 -11.87
N LEU A 36 3.21 3.60 -13.16
CA LEU A 36 4.45 3.26 -13.87
C LEU A 36 5.64 4.12 -13.41
N LEU A 37 5.42 5.41 -13.14
CA LEU A 37 6.45 6.30 -12.63
C LEU A 37 6.77 5.97 -11.18
N VAL A 38 5.75 5.73 -10.35
CA VAL A 38 5.96 5.33 -8.95
C VAL A 38 6.67 3.98 -8.86
N ALA A 39 6.36 3.04 -9.75
CA ALA A 39 7.08 1.77 -9.84
C ALA A 39 8.59 1.98 -10.10
N ARG A 40 8.94 2.88 -11.02
CA ARG A 40 10.33 3.25 -11.31
C ARG A 40 11.01 3.97 -10.14
N GLU A 41 10.34 4.94 -9.53
CA GLU A 41 10.89 5.70 -8.39
C GLU A 41 11.09 4.83 -7.15
N THR A 42 10.25 3.81 -6.96
CA THR A 42 10.28 2.96 -5.77
C THR A 42 10.96 1.60 -6.01
N ASN A 43 11.53 1.38 -7.20
CA ASN A 43 12.14 0.12 -7.62
C ASN A 43 11.22 -1.11 -7.42
N HIS A 44 9.90 -0.92 -7.58
CA HIS A 44 8.91 -2.01 -7.53
C HIS A 44 8.43 -2.37 -8.93
N SER A 45 8.00 -3.62 -9.09
CA SER A 45 7.30 -4.03 -10.31
C SER A 45 5.94 -3.31 -10.41
N PRO A 46 5.51 -2.92 -11.61
CA PRO A 46 4.21 -2.26 -11.79
C PRO A 46 3.04 -3.11 -11.29
N GLU A 47 3.14 -4.44 -11.41
CA GLU A 47 2.16 -5.38 -10.85
C GLU A 47 2.06 -5.30 -9.31
N ALA A 48 3.18 -5.07 -8.62
CA ALA A 48 3.17 -4.90 -7.17
C ALA A 48 2.47 -3.60 -6.78
N VAL A 49 2.73 -2.50 -7.50
CA VAL A 49 2.06 -1.21 -7.30
C VAL A 49 0.56 -1.33 -7.54
N GLN A 50 0.15 -2.01 -8.62
CA GLN A 50 -1.26 -2.28 -8.90
C GLN A 50 -1.94 -3.11 -7.79
N ARG A 51 -1.28 -4.15 -7.28
CA ARG A 51 -1.79 -4.92 -6.13
C ARG A 51 -2.03 -4.03 -4.91
N TYR A 52 -1.09 -3.15 -4.57
CA TYR A 52 -1.26 -2.21 -3.46
C TYR A 52 -2.41 -1.24 -3.69
N CYS A 53 -2.56 -0.73 -4.92
CA CYS A 53 -3.68 0.13 -5.29
C CYS A 53 -5.04 -0.61 -5.10
N LEU A 54 -5.11 -1.88 -5.51
CA LEU A 54 -6.31 -2.70 -5.34
C LEU A 54 -6.64 -2.93 -3.85
N HIS A 55 -5.64 -3.22 -3.02
CA HIS A 55 -5.82 -3.36 -1.58
C HIS A 55 -6.34 -2.08 -0.94
N PHE A 56 -5.79 -0.93 -1.33
CA PHE A 56 -6.26 0.38 -0.86
C PHE A 56 -7.71 0.65 -1.29
N ASN A 57 -8.06 0.35 -2.54
CA ASN A 57 -9.41 0.54 -3.03
C ASN A 57 -10.44 -0.34 -2.31
N LYS A 58 -10.06 -1.59 -1.96
CA LYS A 58 -10.89 -2.47 -1.13
C LYS A 58 -11.15 -1.86 0.25
N VAL A 59 -10.12 -1.34 0.91
CA VAL A 59 -10.27 -0.69 2.22
C VAL A 59 -11.15 0.55 2.11
N LYS A 60 -10.91 1.39 1.10
CA LYS A 60 -11.72 2.58 0.83
C LYS A 60 -13.20 2.23 0.64
N TRP A 61 -13.49 1.18 -0.12
CA TRP A 61 -14.86 0.69 -0.30
C TRP A 61 -15.48 0.21 1.02
N CYS A 62 -14.74 -0.52 1.85
CA CYS A 62 -15.26 -0.95 3.16
C CYS A 62 -15.55 0.24 4.09
N VAL A 63 -14.71 1.28 4.06
CA VAL A 63 -14.91 2.51 4.83
C VAL A 63 -16.15 3.27 4.35
N ASP A 64 -16.35 3.36 3.03
CA ASP A 64 -17.54 3.98 2.42
C ASP A 64 -18.84 3.27 2.82
N ASN A 65 -18.77 1.93 2.98
CA ASN A 65 -19.88 1.12 3.49
C ASN A 65 -20.06 1.21 5.03
N GLY A 66 -19.29 2.04 5.73
CA GLY A 66 -19.39 2.23 7.17
C GLY A 66 -18.88 1.04 8.00
N MET A 67 -18.03 0.18 7.44
CA MET A 67 -17.48 -0.98 8.17
C MET A 67 -16.48 -0.55 9.25
N SER A 68 -16.52 -1.24 10.40
CA SER A 68 -15.55 -1.05 11.48
C SER A 68 -14.20 -1.69 11.15
N ASN A 69 -13.10 -1.20 11.74
CA ASN A 69 -11.73 -1.69 11.47
C ASN A 69 -11.58 -3.21 11.61
N GLN A 70 -12.34 -3.83 12.52
CA GLN A 70 -12.34 -5.28 12.72
C GLN A 70 -12.97 -6.03 11.54
N GLU A 71 -14.10 -5.54 11.03
CA GLU A 71 -14.77 -6.08 9.84
C GLU A 71 -13.86 -5.96 8.61
N ILE A 72 -13.19 -4.81 8.44
CA ILE A 72 -12.22 -4.60 7.35
C ILE A 72 -11.07 -5.60 7.45
N THR A 73 -10.61 -5.90 8.67
CA THR A 73 -9.57 -6.91 8.93
C THR A 73 -10.01 -8.30 8.49
N ILE A 74 -11.25 -8.68 8.80
CA ILE A 74 -11.83 -9.97 8.43
C ILE A 74 -12.04 -10.06 6.92
N VAL A 75 -12.67 -9.06 6.31
CA VAL A 75 -12.99 -9.02 4.88
C VAL A 75 -11.74 -8.97 4.01
N THR A 76 -10.75 -8.17 4.41
CA THR A 76 -9.54 -7.97 3.59
C THR A 76 -8.43 -8.96 3.92
N GLY A 77 -8.50 -9.65 5.08
CA GLY A 77 -7.47 -10.57 5.55
C GLY A 77 -6.12 -9.89 5.86
N MET A 78 -6.11 -8.57 6.00
CA MET A 78 -4.89 -7.79 6.20
C MET A 78 -4.60 -7.61 7.69
N ARG A 79 -3.34 -7.32 8.02
CA ARG A 79 -2.96 -7.01 9.40
C ARG A 79 -3.57 -5.68 9.83
N SER A 80 -4.02 -5.60 11.07
CA SER A 80 -4.68 -4.42 11.64
C SER A 80 -3.84 -3.14 11.54
N HIS A 81 -2.51 -3.25 11.65
CA HIS A 81 -1.61 -2.10 11.51
C HIS A 81 -1.61 -1.49 10.10
N LEU A 82 -1.72 -2.29 9.04
CA LEU A 82 -1.79 -1.78 7.67
C LEU A 82 -3.10 -1.05 7.42
N ILE A 83 -4.18 -1.55 8.02
CA ILE A 83 -5.51 -0.92 7.91
C ILE A 83 -5.50 0.44 8.59
N ASP A 84 -4.90 0.55 9.77
CA ASP A 84 -4.73 1.84 10.47
C ASP A 84 -3.92 2.84 9.62
N GLU A 85 -2.82 2.40 8.99
CA GLU A 85 -2.05 3.26 8.08
C GLU A 85 -2.87 3.71 6.86
N TYR A 86 -3.70 2.83 6.27
CA TYR A 86 -4.57 3.20 5.17
C TYR A 86 -5.68 4.16 5.57
N LEU A 87 -6.26 3.98 6.76
CA LEU A 87 -7.27 4.90 7.30
C LEU A 87 -6.69 6.29 7.53
N LYS A 88 -5.44 6.38 8.01
CA LYS A 88 -4.73 7.68 8.12
C LYS A 88 -4.59 8.36 6.77
N ILE A 89 -4.17 7.63 5.72
CA ILE A 89 -4.08 8.19 4.36
C ILE A 89 -5.45 8.63 3.82
N ILE A 90 -6.50 7.83 4.04
CA ILE A 90 -7.87 8.18 3.62
C ILE A 90 -8.33 9.46 4.34
N LYS A 91 -8.00 9.60 5.62
CA LYS A 91 -8.32 10.80 6.40
C LYS A 91 -7.57 12.03 5.87
N GLU A 92 -6.28 11.89 5.55
CA GLU A 92 -5.46 12.95 4.94
C GLU A 92 -5.98 13.36 3.55
N LEU A 93 -6.53 12.41 2.77
CA LEU A 93 -7.09 12.68 1.44
C LEU A 93 -8.44 13.42 1.46
N ASN A 94 -9.22 13.24 2.53
CA ASN A 94 -10.54 13.85 2.69
C ASN A 94 -10.52 15.11 3.57
N ALA A 95 -9.36 15.48 4.14
CA ALA A 95 -9.14 16.70 4.90
C ALA A 95 -8.77 17.87 3.97
#